data_AF-A0A7V0U3K9-F1
#
_entry.id   AF-A0A7V0U3K9-F1
#
_cell.length_a   1.000
_cell.length_b   1.000
_cell.length_c   1.000
_cell.angle_alpha   90.00
_cell.angle_beta   90.00
_cell.angle_gamma   90.00
#
_symmetry.space_group_name_H-M   'P 1'
#
loop_
_entity.id
_entity.type
_entity.pdbx_description
1 polymer ?
#
loop_
_entity_poly.entity_id
_entity_poly.type
_entity_poly.pdbx_seq_one_letter_code
_entity_poly.pdbx_strand_id
1 'polypeptide(L)'
;MADIVVIMISNFRLPVFEKGLRDRLNQIMAEIYRFAGEFAVAQEDHTFDLRLGLALVRSFYTSTRFEQNHKFAQEMALRALFLLEKIDAWRKSKASPETFVLPKDIFYYSV
;
A
#
# COMPACT_ATOMS: atom_id res chain seq x y z
N MET A 1 12.02 -5.05 -1.27
CA MET A 1 10.54 -4.90 -1.36
C MET A 1 9.82 -5.35 -0.10
N ALA A 2 10.12 -6.55 0.45
CA ALA A 2 9.44 -7.07 1.63
C ALA A 2 9.54 -6.14 2.85
N ASP A 3 10.73 -5.61 3.15
CA ASP A 3 10.96 -4.76 4.33
C ASP A 3 10.18 -3.44 4.28
N ILE A 4 10.13 -2.79 3.11
CA ILE A 4 9.38 -1.55 2.88
C ILE A 4 7.89 -1.79 3.19
N VAL A 5 7.31 -2.87 2.67
CA VAL A 5 5.90 -3.20 2.89
C VAL A 5 5.61 -3.50 4.36
N VAL A 6 6.54 -4.18 5.06
CA VAL A 6 6.42 -4.45 6.49
C VAL A 6 6.37 -3.14 7.29
N ILE A 7 7.25 -2.19 6.98
CA ILE A 7 7.26 -0.87 7.63
C ILE A 7 5.95 -0.12 7.34
N MET A 8 5.52 -0.10 6.08
CA MET A 8 4.30 0.59 5.66
C MET A 8 3.06 0.04 6.37
N ILE A 9 2.85 -1.28 6.33
CA ILE A 9 1.67 -1.90 6.95
C ILE A 9 1.73 -1.80 8.47
N SER A 10 2.92 -1.82 9.07
CA SER A 10 3.06 -1.62 10.52
C SER A 10 2.65 -0.20 10.93
N ASN A 11 3.02 0.83 10.16
CA ASN A 11 2.57 2.20 10.39
C ASN A 11 1.06 2.35 10.18
N PHE A 12 0.52 1.74 9.13
CA PHE A 12 -0.91 1.80 8.84
C PHE A 12 -1.77 1.26 10.00
N ARG A 13 -1.34 0.14 10.61
CA ARG A 13 -2.06 -0.56 11.69
C ARG A 13 -1.98 0.10 13.06
N LEU A 14 -1.23 1.18 13.23
CA LEU A 14 -1.20 1.88 14.50
C LEU A 14 -2.62 2.37 14.84
N PRO A 15 -3.18 2.00 16.00
CA PRO A 15 -4.57 2.30 16.38
C PRO A 15 -4.68 3.76 16.86
N VAL A 16 -4.36 4.69 15.98
CA VAL A 16 -4.33 6.12 16.24
C VAL A 16 -5.52 6.76 15.55
N PHE A 17 -6.48 7.20 16.36
CA PHE A 17 -7.76 7.77 15.91
C PHE A 17 -7.83 9.29 16.06
N GLU A 18 -6.73 9.93 16.49
CA GLU A 18 -6.61 11.38 16.44
C GLU A 18 -6.21 11.81 15.03
N LYS A 19 -7.04 12.68 14.42
CA LYS A 19 -6.83 13.16 13.05
C LYS A 19 -5.41 13.69 12.80
N GLY A 20 -4.87 14.50 13.70
CA GLY A 20 -3.55 15.11 13.53
C GLY A 20 -2.42 14.07 13.46
N LEU A 21 -2.48 13.04 14.30
CA LEU A 21 -1.51 11.94 14.26
C LEU A 21 -1.74 11.04 13.05
N ARG A 22 -2.99 10.82 12.63
CA ARG A 22 -3.28 10.03 11.43
C ARG A 22 -2.79 10.70 10.15
N ASP A 23 -2.93 12.02 10.05
CA ASP A 23 -2.40 12.80 8.94
C ASP A 23 -0.86 12.67 8.85
N ARG A 24 -0.16 12.63 10.00
CA ARG A 24 1.29 12.36 10.05
C ARG A 24 1.64 10.95 9.60
N LEU A 25 0.89 9.93 10.01
CA LEU A 25 1.09 8.56 9.55
C LEU A 25 0.90 8.45 8.03
N ASN A 26 -0.11 9.12 7.48
CA ASN A 26 -0.34 9.18 6.03
C ASN A 26 0.84 9.84 5.30
N GLN A 27 1.42 10.91 5.85
CA GLN A 27 2.62 11.56 5.31
C GLN A 27 3.84 10.61 5.34
N ILE A 28 4.08 9.92 6.46
CA ILE A 28 5.17 8.95 6.57
C ILE A 28 5.05 7.85 5.52
N MET A 29 3.84 7.33 5.29
CA MET A 29 3.58 6.33 4.25
C MET A 29 3.92 6.85 2.85
N ALA A 30 3.56 8.10 2.54
CA ALA A 30 3.88 8.74 1.27
C ALA A 30 5.39 8.96 1.09
N GLU A 31 6.09 9.36 2.15
CA GLU A 31 7.55 9.53 2.15
C GLU A 31 8.29 8.20 1.97
N ILE A 32 7.85 7.12 2.62
CA ILE A 32 8.41 5.79 2.43
C ILE A 32 8.23 5.33 0.98
N TYR A 33 7.04 5.54 0.41
CA TYR A 33 6.78 5.22 -1.00
C TYR A 33 7.71 6.02 -1.94
N ARG A 34 7.85 7.33 -1.71
CA ARG A 34 8.73 8.21 -2.50
C ARG A 34 10.19 7.74 -2.42
N PHE A 35 10.71 7.54 -1.22
CA PHE A 35 12.07 7.05 -0.99
C PHE A 35 12.33 5.71 -1.68
N ALA A 36 11.41 4.76 -1.52
CA ALA A 36 11.53 3.44 -2.13
C ALA A 36 11.48 3.51 -3.67
N GLY A 37 10.67 4.41 -4.23
CA GLY A 37 10.60 4.65 -5.67
C GLY A 37 11.89 5.28 -6.22
N GLU A 38 12.43 6.29 -5.53
CA GLU A 38 13.73 6.90 -5.89
C GLU A 38 14.86 5.86 -5.86
N PHE A 39 14.88 5.00 -4.84
CA PHE A 39 15.82 3.89 -4.75
C PHE A 39 15.64 2.90 -5.91
N ALA A 40 14.41 2.53 -6.25
CA ALA A 40 14.13 1.63 -7.36
C ALA A 40 14.63 2.19 -8.70
N VAL A 41 14.41 3.48 -8.97
CA VAL A 41 14.94 4.16 -10.15
C VAL A 41 16.47 4.09 -10.18
N ALA A 42 17.13 4.34 -9.06
CA ALA A 42 18.60 4.22 -8.96
C ALA A 42 19.13 2.80 -9.16
N GLN A 43 18.28 1.78 -9.00
CA GLN A 43 18.59 0.36 -9.24
C GLN A 43 18.07 -0.15 -10.60
N GLU A 44 17.59 0.74 -11.49
CA GLU A 44 17.00 0.39 -12.79
C GLU A 44 15.79 -0.57 -12.68
N ASP A 45 15.06 -0.49 -11.55
CA ASP A 45 13.88 -1.29 -11.29
C ASP A 45 12.61 -0.58 -11.80
N HIS A 46 12.25 -0.87 -13.04
CA HIS A 46 11.06 -0.31 -13.68
C HIS A 46 9.75 -0.99 -13.24
N THR A 47 9.81 -2.06 -12.44
CA THR A 47 8.63 -2.85 -12.03
C THR A 47 8.21 -2.61 -10.58
N PHE A 48 8.79 -1.59 -9.95
CA PHE A 48 8.63 -1.27 -8.54
C PHE A 48 7.16 -1.20 -8.11
N ASP A 49 6.35 -0.38 -8.78
CA ASP A 49 4.96 -0.12 -8.40
C ASP A 49 4.10 -1.39 -8.43
N LEU A 50 4.30 -2.26 -9.43
CA LEU A 50 3.58 -3.53 -9.55
C LEU A 50 3.96 -4.48 -8.41
N ARG A 51 5.27 -4.62 -8.15
CA ARG A 51 5.76 -5.49 -7.08
C ARG A 51 5.34 -4.99 -5.69
N LEU A 52 5.33 -3.67 -5.49
CA LEU A 52 4.88 -3.05 -4.25
C LEU A 52 3.38 -3.24 -4.08
N GLY A 53 2.58 -3.00 -5.13
CA GLY A 53 1.14 -3.20 -5.13
C GLY A 53 0.75 -4.63 -4.76
N LEU A 54 1.36 -5.64 -5.39
CA LEU A 54 1.13 -7.06 -5.05
C LEU A 54 1.49 -7.39 -3.59
N ALA A 55 2.60 -6.85 -3.10
CA ALA A 55 3.02 -7.06 -1.72
C ALA A 55 2.06 -6.38 -0.72
N LEU A 56 1.57 -5.17 -1.04
CA LEU A 56 0.56 -4.47 -0.24
C LEU A 56 -0.77 -5.22 -0.23
N VAL A 57 -1.26 -5.73 -1.36
CA VAL A 57 -2.48 -6.57 -1.43
C VAL A 57 -2.38 -7.71 -0.42
N ARG A 58 -1.29 -8.47 -0.48
CA ARG A 58 -1.08 -9.60 0.43
C ARG A 58 -1.07 -9.14 1.89
N SER A 59 -0.30 -8.10 2.20
CA SER A 59 -0.09 -7.67 3.57
C SER A 59 -1.29 -6.97 4.20
N PHE A 60 -2.07 -6.20 3.42
CA PHE A 60 -3.35 -5.66 3.87
C PHE A 60 -4.33 -6.79 4.20
N TYR A 61 -4.52 -7.73 3.28
CA TYR A 61 -5.48 -8.81 3.45
C TYR A 61 -5.13 -9.73 4.63
N THR A 62 -3.85 -10.12 4.78
CA THR A 62 -3.45 -10.99 5.90
C THR A 62 -3.41 -10.27 7.25
N SER A 63 -3.22 -8.95 7.26
CA SER A 63 -3.23 -8.16 8.51
C SER A 63 -4.60 -8.07 9.16
N THR A 64 -5.69 -8.21 8.39
CA THR A 64 -7.06 -8.23 8.94
C THR A 64 -7.26 -9.30 10.02
N ARG A 65 -6.48 -10.40 9.97
CA ARG A 65 -6.56 -11.50 10.94
C ARG A 65 -6.16 -11.12 12.36
N PHE A 66 -5.42 -10.03 12.52
CA PHE A 66 -4.88 -9.58 13.82
C PHE A 66 -5.56 -8.32 14.34
N GLU A 67 -6.55 -7.79 13.62
CA GLU A 67 -7.25 -6.55 13.96
C GLU A 67 -8.59 -6.85 14.63
N GLN A 68 -8.78 -6.35 15.85
CA GLN A 68 -10.03 -6.54 16.60
C GLN A 68 -11.11 -5.54 16.20
N ASN A 69 -10.72 -4.34 15.72
CA ASN A 69 -11.68 -3.36 15.23
C ASN A 69 -12.19 -3.77 13.84
N HIS A 70 -13.38 -4.35 13.79
CA HIS A 70 -14.01 -4.82 12.54
C HIS A 70 -14.10 -3.75 11.45
N LYS A 71 -14.38 -2.49 11.80
CA LYS A 71 -14.44 -1.40 10.80
C LYS A 71 -13.06 -1.16 10.20
N PHE A 72 -12.03 -1.13 11.03
CA PHE A 72 -10.67 -0.91 10.55
C PHE A 72 -10.11 -2.13 9.79
N ALA A 73 -10.46 -3.35 10.21
CA ALA A 73 -10.16 -4.56 9.45
C ALA A 73 -10.84 -4.58 8.07
N GLN A 74 -12.10 -4.13 7.99
CA GLN A 74 -12.83 -3.98 6.74
C GLN A 74 -12.15 -2.97 5.81
N GLU A 75 -11.71 -1.82 6.33
CA GLU A 75 -10.97 -0.83 5.56
C GLU A 75 -9.68 -1.38 4.96
N MET A 76 -8.92 -2.18 5.73
CA MET A 76 -7.75 -2.89 5.20
C MET A 76 -8.12 -3.89 4.11
N ALA A 77 -9.19 -4.67 4.28
CA ALA A 77 -9.66 -5.63 3.29
C ALA A 77 -10.08 -4.95 1.98
N LEU A 78 -10.85 -3.87 2.08
CA LEU A 78 -11.31 -3.09 0.92
C LEU A 78 -10.14 -2.51 0.13
N ARG A 79 -9.11 -2.02 0.82
CA ARG A 79 -7.87 -1.56 0.17
C ARG A 79 -7.14 -2.67 -0.57
N ALA A 80 -7.07 -3.86 0.04
CA ALA A 80 -6.48 -5.03 -0.60
C ALA A 80 -7.25 -5.42 -1.88
N LEU A 81 -8.58 -5.45 -1.81
CA LEU A 81 -9.44 -5.79 -2.95
C LEU A 81 -9.35 -4.73 -4.06
N PHE A 82 -9.41 -3.45 -3.70
CA PHE A 82 -9.26 -2.35 -4.66
C PHE A 82 -7.93 -2.43 -5.42
N LEU A 83 -6.81 -2.64 -4.70
CA LEU A 83 -5.51 -2.82 -5.35
C LEU A 83 -5.50 -4.05 -6.27
N LEU A 84 -6.09 -5.16 -5.83
CA LEU A 84 -6.16 -6.39 -6.62
C LEU A 84 -6.98 -6.18 -7.89
N GLU A 85 -8.09 -5.44 -7.83
CA GLU A 85 -8.90 -5.07 -9.00
C GLU A 85 -8.12 -4.19 -9.98
N LYS A 86 -7.35 -3.21 -9.48
CA LYS A 86 -6.49 -2.38 -10.34
C LYS A 86 -5.41 -3.21 -11.04
N ILE A 87 -4.78 -4.13 -10.32
CA ILE A 87 -3.76 -5.03 -10.88
C ILE A 87 -4.40 -6.00 -11.88
N ASP A 88 -5.59 -6.52 -11.60
CA ASP A 88 -6.33 -7.40 -12.51
C ASP A 88 -6.75 -6.67 -13.81
N ALA A 89 -7.24 -5.44 -13.69
CA ALA A 89 -7.56 -4.58 -14.83
C ALA A 89 -6.31 -4.27 -15.68
N TRP A 90 -5.19 -3.93 -15.04
CA TRP A 90 -3.91 -3.77 -15.72
C TRP A 90 -3.47 -5.07 -16.40
N ARG A 91 -3.52 -6.22 -15.72
CA ARG A 91 -3.15 -7.53 -16.29
C ARG A 91 -3.96 -7.85 -17.54
N LYS A 92 -5.27 -7.55 -17.52
CA LYS A 92 -6.17 -7.75 -18.67
C LYS A 92 -5.83 -6.87 -19.87
N SER A 93 -5.25 -5.68 -19.64
CA SER A 93 -4.80 -4.78 -20.71
C SER A 93 -3.60 -5.31 -21.49
N LYS A 94 -2.87 -6.32 -20.95
CA LYS A 94 -1.62 -6.86 -21.51
C LYS A 94 -0.51 -5.81 -21.69
N ALA A 95 -0.58 -4.69 -20.97
CA ALA A 95 0.46 -3.69 -20.98
C ALA A 95 1.75 -4.21 -20.31
N SER A 96 2.88 -3.56 -20.59
CA SER A 96 4.17 -3.90 -19.97
C SER A 96 4.09 -3.76 -18.43
N PRO A 97 4.76 -4.62 -17.63
CA PRO A 97 4.84 -4.51 -16.17
C PRO A 97 5.22 -3.13 -15.65
N GLU A 98 6.00 -2.39 -16.43
CA GLU A 98 6.53 -1.07 -16.09
C GLU A 98 5.49 0.06 -16.16
N THR A 99 4.35 -0.21 -16.81
CA THR A 99 3.27 0.77 -17.00
C THR A 99 2.28 0.83 -15.84
N PHE A 100 2.35 -0.13 -14.92
CA PHE A 100 1.48 -0.13 -13.76
C PHE A 100 1.94 0.94 -12.77
N VAL A 101 1.03 1.86 -12.43
CA VAL A 101 1.27 2.90 -11.43
C VAL A 101 0.44 2.62 -10.19
N LEU A 102 1.09 2.63 -9.02
CA LEU A 102 0.41 2.36 -7.76
C LEU A 102 -0.47 3.56 -7.36
N PRO A 103 -1.78 3.39 -7.12
CA PRO A 103 -2.65 4.44 -6.59
C PRO A 103 -2.19 4.91 -5.20
N LYS A 104 -1.82 6.19 -5.07
CA LYS A 104 -1.27 6.77 -3.83
C LYS A 104 -2.32 6.98 -2.74
N ASP A 105 -3.60 7.08 -3.10
CA ASP A 105 -4.75 7.16 -2.20
C ASP A 105 -4.84 5.95 -1.26
N ILE A 106 -4.20 4.83 -1.62
CA ILE A 106 -4.15 3.65 -0.78
C ILE A 106 -3.47 3.87 0.57
N PHE A 107 -2.62 4.90 0.68
CA PHE A 107 -1.90 5.23 1.92
C PHE A 107 -2.71 6.11 2.89
N TYR A 108 -3.79 6.72 2.42
CA TYR A 108 -4.55 7.70 3.20
C TYR A 108 -5.73 7.05 3.91
N TYR A 109 -5.72 7.10 5.24
CA TYR A 109 -6.88 6.75 6.06
C TYR A 109 -7.34 7.98 6.84
N SER A 110 -8.63 8.25 6.77
CA SER A 110 -9.29 9.34 7.48
C SER A 110 -10.08 8.76 8.65
N VAL A 111 -9.97 9.39 9.81
CA VAL A 111 -10.66 9.04 11.06
C VAL A 111 -11.77 10.03 11.36
#